data_AF-A0AAW7FKR4-F1
#
_entry.id   AF-A0AAW7FKR4-F1
#
_cell.length_a   1.000
_cell.length_b   1.000
_cell.length_c   1.000
_cell.angle_alpha   90.00
_cell.angle_beta   90.00
_cell.angle_gamma   90.00
#
_symmetry.space_group_name_H-M   'P 1'
#
loop_
_entity.id
_entity.type
_entity.pdbx_description
1 polymer ?
#
loop_
_entity_poly.entity_id
_entity_poly.type
_entity_poly.pdbx_seq_one_letter_code
_entity_poly.pdbx_strand_id
1 'polypeptide(L)'
;MIKITTKLGCLLAGLLVLSACSSVPQPNNEYAKALDDTKQVCAACALVGNDLLVALNKSCDTPMTPETLTSVMNSNPMFAAMMAINSIGGTDFYQVYRDAAIDTLRCNEMDSWPDRTKVRFQQPDMQKALALRVSARQQKAN
;
A
#
# COMPACT_ATOMS: atom_id res chain seq x y z
N MET A 1 -11.70 32.06 29.01
CA MET A 1 -11.86 30.77 29.71
C MET A 1 -13.36 30.61 29.93
N ILE A 2 -14.08 29.67 29.31
CA ILE A 2 -13.91 28.22 29.21
C ILE A 2 -14.55 27.79 27.87
N LYS A 3 -13.91 26.90 27.09
CA LYS A 3 -14.52 26.26 25.91
C LYS A 3 -14.56 24.76 26.17
N ILE A 4 -15.72 24.25 26.56
CA ILE A 4 -15.98 22.81 26.72
C ILE A 4 -16.34 22.29 25.33
N THR A 5 -15.42 21.54 24.71
CA THR A 5 -15.65 20.86 23.44
C THR A 5 -16.41 19.57 23.69
N THR A 6 -17.62 19.54 23.13
CA THR A 6 -18.64 18.50 23.25
C THR A 6 -18.17 17.16 22.69
N LYS A 7 -17.99 16.14 23.55
CA LYS A 7 -18.10 14.72 23.17
C LYS A 7 -19.59 14.33 23.24
N LEU A 8 -20.31 14.46 22.13
CA LEU A 8 -21.56 13.73 21.88
C LEU A 8 -21.14 12.54 21.01
N GLY A 9 -21.23 11.28 21.44
CA GLY A 9 -22.36 10.68 22.13
C GLY A 9 -23.08 9.75 21.14
N CYS A 10 -22.37 8.72 20.64
CA CYS A 10 -22.96 7.63 19.86
C CYS A 10 -23.72 6.72 20.82
N LEU A 11 -24.96 7.09 21.14
CA LEU A 11 -25.92 6.21 21.77
C LEU A 11 -27.26 6.49 21.11
N LEU A 12 -27.75 5.55 20.31
CA LEU A 12 -29.10 5.00 20.42
C LEU A 12 -29.30 3.86 19.42
N ALA A 13 -29.96 2.81 19.93
CA ALA A 13 -30.07 1.47 19.40
C ALA A 13 -30.91 1.33 18.12
N GLY A 14 -30.56 0.35 17.28
CA GLY A 14 -31.44 -0.13 16.22
C GLY A 14 -30.74 -1.02 15.19
N LEU A 15 -30.89 -2.34 15.35
CA LEU A 15 -30.79 -3.40 14.32
C LEU A 15 -29.43 -3.62 13.62
N LEU A 16 -28.79 -4.73 14.01
CA LEU A 16 -28.01 -5.66 13.16
C LEU A 16 -27.30 -5.06 11.93
N VAL A 17 -26.19 -4.36 12.14
CA VAL A 17 -25.04 -4.42 11.22
C VAL A 17 -23.79 -4.37 12.07
N LEU A 18 -22.98 -5.43 12.04
CA LEU A 18 -21.58 -5.40 12.45
C LEU A 18 -20.82 -4.49 11.47
N SER A 19 -21.07 -3.19 11.52
CA SER A 19 -20.18 -2.22 10.89
C SER A 19 -18.99 -2.08 11.85
N ALA A 20 -18.01 -2.97 11.69
CA ALA A 20 -16.66 -2.64 12.06
C ALA A 20 -16.40 -1.24 11.49
N CYS A 21 -16.31 -0.24 12.36
CA CYS A 21 -15.72 1.03 12.00
C CYS A 21 -14.28 0.71 11.63
N SER A 22 -14.04 0.42 10.36
CA SER A 22 -12.71 0.41 9.75
C SER A 22 -12.24 1.87 9.71
N SER A 23 -12.01 2.46 10.89
CA SER A 23 -11.12 3.60 10.97
C SER A 23 -9.77 3.08 10.49
N VAL A 24 -9.40 3.44 9.26
CA VAL A 24 -8.03 3.28 8.76
C VAL A 24 -7.13 3.77 9.89
N PRO A 25 -6.28 2.91 10.49
CA PRO A 25 -5.40 3.32 11.56
C PRO A 25 -4.58 4.52 11.08
N GLN A 26 -4.75 5.67 11.73
CA GLN A 26 -3.91 6.82 11.42
C GLN A 26 -2.48 6.46 11.83
N PRO A 27 -1.49 6.67 10.96
CA PRO A 27 -0.10 6.42 11.32
C PRO A 27 0.24 7.21 12.58
N ASN A 28 0.87 6.55 13.56
CA ASN A 28 1.42 7.26 14.71
C ASN A 28 2.57 8.18 14.23
N ASN A 29 2.92 9.17 15.04
CA ASN A 29 4.01 10.12 14.74
C ASN A 29 5.36 9.41 14.49
N GLU A 30 5.58 8.27 15.14
CA GLU A 30 6.79 7.45 14.98
C GLU A 30 6.89 6.76 13.62
N TYR A 31 5.78 6.22 13.10
CA TYR A 31 5.72 5.65 11.75
C TYR A 31 6.02 6.72 10.69
N ALA A 32 5.39 7.89 10.81
CA ALA A 32 5.62 8.99 9.88
C ALA A 32 7.10 9.40 9.86
N LYS A 33 7.72 9.51 11.04
CA LYS A 33 9.15 9.79 11.17
C LYS A 33 10.00 8.68 10.55
N ALA A 34 9.73 7.42 10.85
CA ALA A 34 10.48 6.29 10.28
C ALA A 34 10.38 6.25 8.75
N LEU A 35 9.22 6.60 8.19
CA LEU A 35 9.02 6.70 6.75
C LEU A 35 9.82 7.86 6.14
N ASP A 36 9.84 9.02 6.78
CA ASP A 36 10.62 10.19 6.34
C ASP A 36 12.13 9.93 6.43
N ASP A 37 12.60 9.33 7.53
CA ASP A 37 14.00 8.93 7.71
C ASP A 37 14.42 7.92 6.62
N THR A 38 13.55 6.93 6.34
CA THR A 38 13.77 5.97 5.24
C THR A 38 13.81 6.68 3.90
N LYS A 39 12.94 7.67 3.66
CA LYS A 39 12.88 8.42 2.40
C LYS A 39 14.15 9.23 2.16
N GLN A 40 14.75 9.78 3.21
CA GLN A 40 16.00 10.52 3.14
C GLN A 40 17.18 9.63 2.70
N VAL A 41 17.18 8.36 3.12
CA VAL A 41 18.25 7.39 2.77
C VAL A 41 17.96 6.68 1.45
N CYS A 42 16.71 6.27 1.24
CA CYS A 42 16.25 5.52 0.08
C CYS A 42 14.77 5.82 -0.21
N ALA A 43 14.52 6.81 -1.07
CA ALA A 43 13.16 7.20 -1.47
C ALA A 43 12.35 6.04 -2.06
N ALA A 44 12.98 5.14 -2.81
CA ALA A 44 12.33 3.94 -3.36
C ALA A 44 11.93 2.95 -2.25
N CYS A 45 12.79 2.75 -1.25
CA CYS A 45 12.51 1.86 -0.11
C CYS A 45 11.32 2.39 0.70
N ALA A 46 11.27 3.70 0.95
CA ALA A 46 10.14 4.34 1.61
C ALA A 46 8.85 4.18 0.81
N LEU A 47 8.89 4.42 -0.51
CA LEU A 47 7.73 4.24 -1.39
C LEU A 47 7.21 2.79 -1.37
N VAL A 48 8.08 1.83 -1.67
CA VAL A 48 7.71 0.41 -1.79
C VAL A 48 7.30 -0.16 -0.44
N GLY A 49 8.06 0.14 0.62
CA GLY A 49 7.77 -0.32 1.98
C GLY A 49 6.43 0.21 2.47
N ASN A 50 6.14 1.50 2.26
CA ASN A 50 4.85 2.08 2.62
C ASN A 50 3.70 1.50 1.79
N ASP A 51 3.83 1.39 0.47
CA ASP A 51 2.78 0.84 -0.39
C ASP A 51 2.41 -0.59 0.03
N LEU A 52 3.41 -1.42 0.36
CA LEU A 52 3.20 -2.78 0.86
C LEU A 52 2.57 -2.79 2.24
N LEU A 53 3.07 -1.99 3.18
CA LEU A 53 2.53 -1.99 4.53
C LEU A 53 1.09 -1.46 4.58
N VAL A 54 0.75 -0.47 3.75
CA VAL A 54 -0.64 0.01 3.60
C VAL A 54 -1.55 -1.10 3.05
N ALA A 55 -1.09 -1.87 2.06
CA ALA A 55 -1.85 -3.00 1.54
C ALA A 55 -2.07 -4.08 2.62
N LEU A 56 -1.02 -4.41 3.37
CA LEU A 56 -1.09 -5.39 4.46
C LEU A 56 -1.93 -4.91 5.63
N ASN A 57 -1.88 -3.63 5.96
CA ASN A 57 -2.74 -3.06 6.99
C ASN A 57 -4.22 -3.17 6.60
N LYS A 58 -4.54 -2.83 5.35
CA LYS A 58 -5.93 -2.85 4.86
C LYS A 58 -6.50 -4.26 4.71
N SER A 59 -5.69 -5.20 4.23
CA SER A 59 -6.16 -6.53 3.85
C SER A 59 -5.88 -7.61 4.90
N CYS A 60 -4.90 -7.40 5.77
CA CYS A 60 -4.38 -8.39 6.71
C CYS A 60 -4.23 -7.85 8.15
N ASP A 61 -4.81 -6.69 8.45
CA ASP A 61 -4.76 -6.03 9.76
C ASP A 61 -3.34 -5.85 10.33
N THR A 62 -2.32 -5.80 9.46
CA THR A 62 -0.93 -5.61 9.89
C THR A 62 -0.76 -4.21 10.49
N PRO A 63 -0.22 -4.04 11.70
CA PRO A 63 -0.05 -2.72 12.31
C PRO A 63 0.85 -1.79 11.48
N MET A 64 0.51 -0.50 11.44
CA MET A 64 1.34 0.55 10.81
C MET A 64 2.34 1.11 11.83
N THR A 65 3.53 0.52 11.93
CA THR A 65 4.57 0.84 12.93
C THR A 65 5.96 0.89 12.28
N PRO A 66 6.96 1.55 12.89
CA PRO A 66 8.35 1.50 12.42
C PRO A 66 8.90 0.07 12.29
N GLU A 67 8.55 -0.81 13.22
CA GLU A 67 9.00 -2.21 13.25
C GLU A 67 8.40 -3.00 12.09
N THR A 68 7.11 -2.83 11.82
CA THR A 68 6.45 -3.51 10.70
C THR A 68 6.92 -2.97 9.35
N LEU A 69 7.20 -1.66 9.23
CA LEU A 69 7.84 -1.09 8.04
C LEU A 69 9.21 -1.73 7.79
N THR A 70 10.04 -1.82 8.83
CA THR A 70 11.36 -2.47 8.76
C THR A 70 11.24 -3.94 8.39
N SER A 71 10.27 -4.65 9.00
CA SER A 71 10.00 -6.06 8.68
C SER A 71 9.61 -6.25 7.23
N VAL A 72 8.73 -5.39 6.69
CA VAL A 72 8.34 -5.42 5.27
C VAL A 72 9.55 -5.26 4.36
N MET A 73 10.41 -4.26 4.63
CA MET A 73 11.59 -4.00 3.79
C MET A 73 12.62 -5.13 3.84
N ASN A 74 12.73 -5.84 4.97
CA ASN A 74 13.77 -6.85 5.16
C ASN A 74 13.33 -8.27 4.79
N SER A 75 12.03 -8.58 4.91
CA SER A 75 11.56 -9.97 4.89
C SER A 75 10.34 -10.22 4.01
N ASN A 76 9.61 -9.19 3.57
CA ASN A 76 8.45 -9.42 2.73
C ASN A 76 8.90 -9.81 1.31
N PRO A 77 8.49 -10.97 0.78
CA PRO A 77 8.93 -11.44 -0.53
C PRO A 77 8.50 -10.52 -1.68
N MET A 78 7.42 -9.75 -1.51
CA MET A 78 6.98 -8.77 -2.50
C MET A 78 7.85 -7.52 -2.53
N PHE A 79 8.56 -7.18 -1.44
CA PHE A 79 9.39 -5.98 -1.37
C PHE A 79 10.48 -5.99 -2.44
N ALA A 80 11.24 -7.09 -2.54
CA ALA A 80 12.29 -7.23 -3.54
C ALA A 80 11.74 -7.16 -4.97
N ALA A 81 10.58 -7.80 -5.22
CA ALA A 81 9.93 -7.76 -6.53
C ALA A 81 9.51 -6.34 -6.89
N MET A 82 8.82 -5.63 -6.00
CA MET A 82 8.37 -4.26 -6.24
C MET A 82 9.53 -3.26 -6.35
N MET A 83 10.63 -3.45 -5.61
CA MET A 83 11.87 -2.68 -5.76
C MET A 83 12.48 -2.86 -7.16
N ALA A 84 12.57 -4.10 -7.64
CA ALA A 84 13.07 -4.39 -8.99
C ALA A 84 12.21 -3.72 -10.06
N ILE A 85 10.88 -3.83 -9.94
CA ILE A 85 9.92 -3.18 -10.85
C ILE A 85 10.06 -1.65 -10.83
N ASN A 86 10.16 -1.04 -9.65
CA ASN A 86 10.35 0.40 -9.51
C ASN A 86 11.65 0.88 -10.20
N SER A 87 12.71 0.06 -10.18
CA SER A 87 13.98 0.40 -10.81
C SER A 87 13.96 0.27 -12.35
N ILE A 88 13.21 -0.69 -12.91
CA ILE A 88 13.24 -1.03 -14.34
C ILE A 88 12.21 -0.24 -15.15
N GLY A 89 10.96 -0.17 -14.67
CA GLY A 89 9.83 0.23 -15.51
C GLY A 89 9.37 1.68 -15.35
N GLY A 90 9.96 2.44 -14.42
CA GLY A 90 9.51 3.78 -14.07
C GLY A 90 8.08 3.80 -13.50
N THR A 91 7.54 5.01 -13.29
CA THR A 91 6.33 5.22 -12.48
C THR A 91 5.07 4.51 -12.98
N ASP A 92 4.84 4.41 -14.30
CA ASP A 92 3.60 3.82 -14.83
C ASP A 92 3.62 2.29 -14.67
N PHE A 93 4.76 1.68 -14.96
CA PHE A 93 4.95 0.24 -14.80
C PHE A 93 4.84 -0.15 -13.32
N TYR A 94 5.50 0.60 -12.43
CA TYR A 94 5.40 0.40 -11.00
C TYR A 94 3.95 0.47 -10.51
N GLN A 95 3.19 1.49 -10.93
CA GLN A 95 1.80 1.65 -10.49
C GLN A 95 0.92 0.46 -10.91
N VAL A 96 1.02 0.00 -12.17
CA VAL A 96 0.22 -1.14 -12.64
C VAL A 96 0.66 -2.44 -11.94
N TYR A 97 1.96 -2.63 -11.72
CA TYR A 97 2.45 -3.80 -10.99
C TYR A 97 2.01 -3.79 -9.53
N ARG A 98 2.00 -2.62 -8.87
CA ARG A 98 1.47 -2.46 -7.52
C ARG A 98 -0.02 -2.79 -7.45
N ASP A 99 -0.81 -2.34 -8.43
CA ASP A 99 -2.24 -2.66 -8.49
C ASP A 99 -2.44 -4.18 -8.62
N ALA A 100 -1.64 -4.86 -9.45
CA ALA A 100 -1.61 -6.33 -9.53
C ALA A 100 -1.17 -7.00 -8.22
N ALA A 101 -0.25 -6.39 -7.47
CA ALA A 101 0.19 -6.89 -6.17
C ALA A 101 -0.97 -6.84 -5.15
N ILE A 102 -1.69 -5.72 -5.09
CA ILE A 102 -2.86 -5.57 -4.23
C ILE A 102 -3.95 -6.59 -4.58
N ASP A 103 -4.25 -6.78 -5.87
CA ASP A 103 -5.24 -7.75 -6.36
C ASP A 103 -4.95 -9.20 -5.94
N THR A 104 -3.68 -9.52 -5.70
CA THR A 104 -3.21 -10.91 -5.47
C THR A 104 -2.73 -11.17 -4.05
N LEU A 105 -2.84 -10.16 -3.17
CA LEU A 105 -2.48 -10.27 -1.77
C LEU A 105 -3.39 -11.29 -1.08
N ARG A 106 -2.76 -12.27 -0.42
CA ARG A 106 -3.40 -13.28 0.42
C ARG A 106 -2.60 -13.43 1.69
N CYS A 107 -3.21 -13.07 2.83
CA CYS A 107 -2.53 -12.98 4.12
C CYS A 107 -1.93 -14.30 4.61
N ASN A 108 -2.45 -15.43 4.12
CA ASN A 108 -2.01 -16.79 4.45
C ASN A 108 -1.07 -17.42 3.40
N GLU A 109 -0.77 -16.73 2.30
CA GLU A 109 0.03 -17.26 1.18
C GLU A 109 1.04 -16.19 0.71
N MET A 110 1.82 -15.65 1.66
CA MET A 110 2.75 -14.53 1.41
C MET A 110 3.93 -14.94 0.53
N ASP A 111 4.48 -16.15 0.70
CA ASP A 111 5.66 -16.60 -0.04
C ASP A 111 5.44 -16.69 -1.55
N SER A 112 4.24 -17.08 -1.97
CA SER A 112 3.85 -17.16 -3.38
C SER A 112 3.21 -15.88 -3.92
N TRP A 113 3.18 -14.81 -3.12
CA TRP A 113 2.62 -13.53 -3.54
C TRP A 113 3.30 -12.96 -4.80
N PRO A 114 4.65 -12.92 -4.92
CA PRO A 114 5.33 -12.46 -6.14
C PRO A 114 4.91 -13.22 -7.40
N ASP A 115 4.77 -14.54 -7.32
CA ASP A 115 4.40 -15.37 -8.47
C ASP A 115 2.96 -15.10 -8.93
N ARG A 116 2.02 -14.97 -7.98
CA ARG A 116 0.63 -14.60 -8.30
C ARG A 116 0.56 -13.21 -8.91
N THR A 117 1.30 -12.25 -8.36
CA THR A 117 1.35 -10.88 -8.90
C THR A 117 1.89 -10.85 -10.32
N LYS A 118 2.96 -11.61 -10.60
CA LYS A 118 3.50 -11.73 -11.96
C LYS A 118 2.44 -12.25 -12.94
N VAL A 119 1.72 -13.31 -12.60
CA VAL A 119 0.65 -13.86 -13.44
C VAL A 119 -0.49 -12.86 -13.63
N ARG A 120 -0.89 -12.15 -12.57
CA ARG A 120 -1.93 -11.10 -12.63
C ARG A 120 -1.51 -9.94 -13.52
N PHE A 121 -0.27 -9.48 -13.40
CA PHE A 121 0.27 -8.38 -14.18
C PHE A 121 0.31 -8.69 -15.67
N GLN A 122 0.50 -9.96 -16.05
CA GLN A 122 0.50 -10.41 -17.45
C GLN A 122 -0.91 -10.51 -18.07
N GLN A 123 -1.98 -10.33 -17.29
CA GLN A 123 -3.34 -10.40 -17.81
C GLN A 123 -3.63 -9.24 -18.80
N PRO A 124 -4.49 -9.47 -19.82
CA PRO A 124 -4.73 -8.49 -20.88
C PRO A 124 -5.20 -7.11 -20.39
N ASP A 125 -6.00 -7.08 -19.32
CA ASP A 125 -6.51 -5.84 -18.73
C ASP A 125 -5.40 -5.00 -18.09
N MET A 126 -4.45 -5.64 -17.40
CA MET A 126 -3.29 -4.98 -16.80
C MET A 126 -2.32 -4.47 -17.87
N GLN A 127 -2.07 -5.26 -18.90
CA GLN A 127 -1.24 -4.84 -20.04
C GLN A 127 -1.87 -3.67 -20.80
N LYS A 128 -3.20 -3.68 -20.97
CA LYS A 128 -3.95 -2.55 -21.52
C LYS A 128 -3.85 -1.31 -20.63
N ALA A 129 -3.97 -1.45 -19.32
CA ALA A 129 -3.84 -0.34 -18.37
C ALA A 129 -2.43 0.29 -18.45
N LEU A 130 -1.38 -0.53 -18.55
CA LEU A 130 -0.02 -0.06 -18.74
C LEU A 130 0.14 0.72 -20.05
N ALA A 131 -0.34 0.16 -21.17
CA ALA A 131 -0.27 0.81 -22.47
C ALA A 131 -0.96 2.19 -22.45
N LEU A 132 -2.16 2.28 -21.86
CA LEU A 132 -2.90 3.53 -21.75
C LEU A 132 -2.13 4.59 -20.94
N ARG A 133 -1.49 4.20 -19.83
CA ARG A 133 -0.70 5.12 -18.99
C ARG A 133 0.52 5.63 -19.75
N VAL A 134 1.25 4.73 -20.42
CA VAL A 134 2.43 5.10 -21.23
C VAL A 134 2.04 6.06 -22.36
N SER A 135 0.95 5.77 -23.08
CA SER A 135 0.45 6.66 -24.14
C SER A 135 0.05 8.03 -23.60
N ALA A 136 -0.67 8.09 -22.47
CA ALA A 136 -1.07 9.36 -21.86
C ALA A 136 0.14 10.20 -21.40
N ARG A 137 1.22 9.57 -20.93
CA ARG A 137 2.47 10.27 -20.58
C ARG A 137 3.16 10.86 -21.81
N GLN A 138 3.24 10.09 -22.91
CA GLN A 138 3.85 10.57 -24.16
C GLN A 138 3.10 11.79 -24.73
N GLN A 139 1.77 11.78 -24.66
CA GLN A 139 0.95 12.92 -25.10
C GLN A 139 1.16 14.20 -24.27
N LYS A 140 1.56 14.08 -23.00
CA LYS A 140 1.86 15.25 -22.14
C LYS A 140 3.28 15.79 -22.33
N ALA A 141 4.16 15.00 -22.95
CA ALA A 141 5.55 15.35 -23.18
C ALA A 141 5.78 16.04 -24.55
N ASN A 142 4.77 16.01 -25.43
CA ASN A 142 4.73 16.66 -26.74
C ASN A 142 3.84 17.90 -26.70
#